data_AF-A0A455UAV4-F1
#
_entry.id   AF-A0A455UAV4-F1
#
_cell.length_a   1.000
_cell.length_b   1.000
_cell.length_c   1.000
_cell.angle_alpha   90.00
_cell.angle_beta   90.00
_cell.angle_gamma   90.00
#
_symmetry.space_group_name_H-M   'P 1'
#
loop_
_entity.id
_entity.type
_entity.pdbx_description
1 polymer ?
#
loop_
_entity_poly.entity_id
_entity_poly.type
_entity_poly.pdbx_seq_one_letter_code
_entity_poly.pdbx_strand_id
1 'polypeptide(L)'
;MRFTLTDHDTDSLNRDWQAVEVSHFGEQPQALEEDGMVVGKELQGDAAGMTRYHNQVTLIPGDTPWRAMSNPKPLVDGPHVAFVVGPEGEEIHCDEHGRVKVQFPWDRYAEPDDTASCWVRVTQGWAGGDYGSIAIPRIGHEVIVSFLEGDPDQPLITGRTYRAVNTAPYQLPEHKTRTVLRTQSHKAEGFNELRFEDEAGEEQIWLHAQKDLELLTLNDRIEEIRNDSFLKVNNDRISEIDNDDHHTVHGNRFEHTEGQQHPHGARHAAYQRRPGLAK
;
A
#
# COMPACT_ATOMS: atom_id res chain seq x y z
N MET A 1 -31.13 -12.48 -35.86
CA MET A 1 -31.68 -12.76 -37.21
C MET A 1 -31.94 -11.43 -37.91
N ARG A 2 -31.65 -11.31 -39.21
CA ARG A 2 -32.00 -10.14 -40.02
C ARG A 2 -32.98 -10.55 -41.11
N PHE A 3 -33.94 -9.70 -41.41
CA PHE A 3 -34.88 -9.90 -42.50
C PHE A 3 -35.38 -8.56 -43.01
N THR A 4 -35.86 -8.54 -44.24
CA THR A 4 -36.53 -7.37 -44.84
C THR A 4 -38.03 -7.54 -44.64
N LEU A 5 -38.69 -6.54 -44.06
CA LEU A 5 -40.15 -6.50 -44.01
C LEU A 5 -40.65 -5.90 -45.33
N THR A 6 -41.63 -6.55 -45.95
CA THR A 6 -42.30 -6.09 -47.18
C THR A 6 -43.81 -6.11 -46.99
N ASP A 7 -44.54 -5.40 -47.85
CA ASP A 7 -46.01 -5.35 -47.91
C ASP A 7 -46.71 -4.88 -46.62
N HIS A 8 -46.04 -4.10 -45.79
CA HIS A 8 -46.66 -3.42 -44.66
C HIS A 8 -47.33 -2.10 -45.10
N ASP A 9 -48.55 -1.84 -44.64
CA ASP A 9 -49.35 -0.64 -45.02
C ASP A 9 -48.61 0.69 -44.76
N THR A 10 -47.79 0.72 -43.70
CA THR A 10 -46.87 1.82 -43.41
C THR A 10 -45.53 1.62 -44.11
N ASP A 11 -45.27 2.41 -45.16
CA ASP A 11 -44.08 2.30 -46.02
C ASP A 11 -42.74 2.41 -45.26
N SER A 12 -42.66 3.24 -44.22
CA SER A 12 -41.45 3.39 -43.41
C SER A 12 -41.04 2.12 -42.64
N LEU A 13 -41.94 1.14 -42.51
CA LEU A 13 -41.64 -0.15 -41.92
C LEU A 13 -41.12 -1.18 -42.94
N ASN A 14 -41.28 -0.94 -44.25
CA ASN A 14 -40.78 -1.82 -45.31
C ASN A 14 -39.27 -1.64 -45.52
N ARG A 15 -38.48 -2.14 -44.56
CA ARG A 15 -37.02 -2.02 -44.51
C ARG A 15 -36.39 -3.25 -43.89
N ASP A 16 -35.06 -3.25 -43.83
CA ASP A 16 -34.31 -4.25 -43.08
C ASP A 16 -34.50 -4.06 -41.57
N TRP A 17 -34.79 -5.18 -40.90
CA TRP A 17 -34.93 -5.28 -39.46
C TRP A 17 -33.98 -6.32 -38.90
N GLN A 18 -33.51 -6.07 -37.68
CA GLN A 18 -32.77 -7.00 -36.87
C GLN A 18 -33.62 -7.39 -35.65
N ALA A 19 -33.91 -8.68 -35.50
CA ALA A 19 -34.55 -9.21 -34.31
C ALA A 19 -33.56 -9.26 -33.14
N VAL A 20 -33.92 -8.62 -32.03
CA VAL A 20 -33.12 -8.53 -30.79
C VAL A 20 -33.68 -9.42 -29.67
N GLU A 21 -34.97 -9.78 -29.74
CA GLU A 21 -35.62 -10.73 -28.85
C GLU A 21 -36.72 -11.45 -29.61
N VAL A 22 -36.88 -12.76 -29.37
CA VAL A 22 -37.96 -13.57 -29.93
C VAL A 22 -38.55 -14.43 -28.82
N SER A 23 -39.82 -14.21 -28.52
CA SER A 23 -40.60 -15.02 -27.59
C SER A 23 -41.55 -15.91 -28.38
N HIS A 24 -41.41 -17.22 -28.20
CA HIS A 24 -42.17 -18.24 -28.93
C HIS A 24 -43.27 -18.81 -28.04
N PHE A 25 -44.48 -18.91 -28.59
CA PHE A 25 -45.64 -19.46 -27.91
C PHE A 25 -46.24 -20.57 -28.78
N GLY A 26 -46.20 -21.80 -28.26
CA GLY A 26 -46.82 -22.96 -28.89
C GLY A 26 -47.93 -23.52 -28.00
N GLU A 27 -49.08 -23.80 -28.60
CA GLU A 27 -50.20 -24.50 -27.97
C GLU A 27 -50.52 -25.73 -28.82
N GLN A 28 -50.46 -26.92 -28.23
CA GLN A 28 -50.75 -28.18 -28.92
C GLN A 28 -51.83 -28.97 -28.17
N PRO A 29 -53.12 -28.75 -28.49
CA PRO A 29 -54.23 -29.41 -27.79
C PRO A 29 -54.27 -30.94 -27.95
N GLN A 30 -53.64 -31.47 -29.00
CA GLN A 30 -53.71 -32.88 -29.40
C GLN A 30 -52.72 -33.80 -28.67
N ALA A 31 -51.84 -33.26 -27.82
CA ALA A 31 -50.80 -34.06 -27.15
C ALA A 31 -51.32 -34.91 -25.96
N LEU A 32 -52.55 -34.66 -25.49
CA LEU A 32 -53.29 -35.51 -24.56
C LEU A 32 -54.17 -36.47 -25.37
N GLU A 33 -53.62 -37.56 -25.87
CA GLU A 33 -54.36 -38.60 -26.62
C GLU A 33 -55.33 -39.40 -25.72
N GLU A 34 -56.37 -38.77 -25.15
CA GLU A 34 -57.55 -39.52 -24.69
C GLU A 34 -58.91 -38.79 -24.70
N ASP A 35 -59.03 -37.50 -25.01
CA ASP A 35 -60.37 -36.85 -25.09
C ASP A 35 -60.57 -35.96 -26.33
N GLY A 36 -60.20 -36.52 -27.49
CA GLY A 36 -60.48 -35.95 -28.81
C GLY A 36 -61.95 -36.09 -29.26
N MET A 37 -62.93 -35.86 -28.40
CA MET A 37 -64.32 -35.63 -28.81
C MET A 37 -64.90 -34.37 -28.18
N VAL A 38 -65.16 -33.40 -29.04
CA VAL A 38 -65.89 -32.16 -28.75
C VAL A 38 -67.26 -32.50 -28.13
N VAL A 39 -67.43 -32.26 -26.83
CA VAL A 39 -68.76 -32.15 -26.21
C VAL A 39 -69.02 -30.67 -25.92
N GLY A 40 -69.78 -30.02 -26.80
CA GLY A 40 -70.21 -28.65 -26.58
C GLY A 40 -70.37 -27.86 -27.87
N LYS A 41 -71.45 -28.15 -28.59
CA LYS A 41 -71.94 -27.35 -29.71
C LYS A 41 -72.31 -25.95 -29.19
N GLU A 42 -71.51 -24.95 -29.58
CA GLU A 42 -71.80 -23.51 -29.73
C GLU A 42 -70.62 -22.65 -29.23
N LEU A 43 -69.62 -22.47 -30.11
CA LEU A 43 -68.93 -21.19 -30.39
C LEU A 43 -68.03 -21.41 -31.63
N GLN A 44 -68.13 -20.47 -32.57
CA GLN A 44 -67.64 -20.47 -33.95
C GLN A 44 -66.12 -20.74 -34.13
N GLY A 45 -65.76 -21.61 -35.10
CA GLY A 45 -64.49 -21.54 -35.86
C GLY A 45 -63.61 -22.81 -35.87
N ASP A 46 -63.25 -23.29 -37.07
CA ASP A 46 -62.44 -24.48 -37.41
C ASP A 46 -61.04 -24.61 -36.75
N ALA A 47 -60.65 -23.70 -35.85
CA ALA A 47 -59.31 -23.60 -35.28
C ALA A 47 -59.20 -24.03 -33.80
N ALA A 48 -60.31 -24.40 -33.15
CA ALA A 48 -60.36 -24.64 -31.71
C ALA A 48 -59.58 -25.88 -31.21
N GLY A 49 -59.18 -26.80 -32.10
CA GLY A 49 -58.46 -28.03 -31.75
C GLY A 49 -57.14 -28.26 -32.49
N MET A 50 -56.60 -27.25 -33.19
CA MET A 50 -55.36 -27.36 -33.97
C MET A 50 -54.13 -26.90 -33.17
N THR A 51 -52.95 -27.41 -33.53
CA THR A 51 -51.66 -26.89 -33.04
C THR A 51 -51.51 -25.44 -33.49
N ARG A 52 -51.30 -24.53 -32.53
CA ARG A 52 -51.11 -23.10 -32.76
C ARG A 52 -49.70 -22.73 -32.38
N TYR A 53 -49.10 -21.86 -33.20
CA TYR A 53 -47.83 -21.26 -32.92
C TYR A 53 -47.92 -19.77 -33.25
N HIS A 54 -47.49 -18.94 -32.31
CA HIS A 54 -47.27 -17.53 -32.55
C HIS A 54 -45.97 -17.11 -31.88
N ASN A 55 -45.41 -15.99 -32.33
CA ASN A 55 -44.24 -15.40 -31.74
C ASN A 55 -44.45 -13.89 -31.54
N GLN A 56 -43.77 -13.37 -30.55
CA GLN A 56 -43.58 -11.93 -30.36
C GLN A 56 -42.12 -11.62 -30.62
N VAL A 57 -41.86 -10.65 -31.49
CA VAL A 57 -40.51 -10.28 -31.90
C VAL A 57 -40.25 -8.81 -31.57
N THR A 58 -39.16 -8.53 -30.87
CA THR A 58 -38.65 -7.16 -30.67
C THR A 58 -37.63 -6.86 -31.76
N LEU A 59 -37.86 -5.79 -32.53
CA LEU A 59 -37.07 -5.42 -33.71
C LEU A 59 -36.35 -4.08 -33.51
N ILE A 60 -35.17 -3.95 -34.11
CA ILE A 60 -34.51 -2.67 -34.35
C ILE A 60 -34.20 -2.52 -35.85
N PRO A 61 -34.06 -1.30 -36.39
CA PRO A 61 -33.66 -1.11 -37.78
C PRO A 61 -32.32 -1.82 -38.09
N GLY A 62 -32.21 -2.45 -39.26
CA GLY A 62 -31.05 -3.28 -39.62
C GLY A 62 -29.71 -2.52 -39.75
N ASP A 63 -29.79 -1.20 -39.92
CA ASP A 63 -28.69 -0.24 -39.92
C ASP A 63 -28.32 0.28 -38.52
N THR A 64 -29.12 -0.05 -37.50
CA THR A 64 -28.81 0.31 -36.11
C THR A 64 -27.94 -0.75 -35.45
N PRO A 65 -26.76 -0.39 -34.92
CA PRO A 65 -25.96 -1.33 -34.17
C PRO A 65 -26.64 -1.67 -32.83
N TRP A 66 -26.89 -2.96 -32.60
CA TRP A 66 -27.36 -3.43 -31.31
C TRP A 66 -26.19 -3.57 -30.31
N ARG A 67 -26.40 -3.15 -29.07
CA ARG A 67 -25.51 -3.44 -27.95
C ARG A 67 -26.33 -4.00 -26.80
N ALA A 68 -25.90 -5.12 -26.25
CA ALA A 68 -26.49 -5.65 -25.02
C ALA A 68 -26.34 -4.62 -23.89
N MET A 69 -27.32 -4.57 -22.99
CA MET A 69 -27.11 -3.89 -21.71
C MET A 69 -25.98 -4.61 -20.98
N SER A 70 -24.99 -3.85 -20.52
CA SER A 70 -23.91 -4.42 -19.72
C SER A 70 -24.46 -4.94 -18.41
N ASN A 71 -23.99 -6.10 -17.98
CA ASN A 71 -24.18 -6.51 -16.60
C ASN A 71 -23.51 -5.48 -15.67
N PRO A 72 -24.03 -5.31 -14.44
CA PRO A 72 -23.35 -4.52 -13.42
C PRO A 72 -21.92 -5.02 -13.24
N LYS A 73 -20.97 -4.08 -13.08
CA LYS A 73 -19.58 -4.44 -12.76
C LYS A 73 -19.55 -5.12 -11.39
N PRO A 74 -18.75 -6.19 -11.20
CA PRO A 74 -18.50 -6.74 -9.87
C PRO A 74 -17.95 -5.65 -8.95
N LEU A 75 -18.38 -5.68 -7.69
CA LEU A 75 -17.97 -4.73 -6.66
C LEU A 75 -17.36 -5.48 -5.49
N VAL A 76 -16.32 -4.90 -4.90
CA VAL A 76 -15.74 -5.36 -3.65
C VAL A 76 -16.28 -4.49 -2.51
N ASP A 77 -16.98 -5.12 -1.56
CA ASP A 77 -17.65 -4.41 -0.47
C ASP A 77 -16.68 -3.77 0.54
N GLY A 78 -15.43 -4.25 0.60
CA GLY A 78 -14.46 -3.78 1.58
C GLY A 78 -13.02 -4.18 1.28
N PRO A 79 -12.08 -3.75 2.13
CA PRO A 79 -10.67 -4.07 1.95
C PRO A 79 -10.38 -5.54 2.24
N HIS A 80 -9.43 -6.10 1.51
CA HIS A 80 -8.98 -7.49 1.67
C HIS A 80 -7.52 -7.56 2.11
N VAL A 81 -7.14 -8.67 2.72
CA VAL A 81 -5.74 -8.98 3.01
C VAL A 81 -5.08 -9.59 1.77
N ALA A 82 -3.82 -9.23 1.51
CA ALA A 82 -2.97 -9.85 0.51
C ALA A 82 -1.53 -9.98 1.03
N PHE A 83 -0.71 -10.79 0.37
CA PHE A 83 0.70 -10.98 0.71
C PHE A 83 1.57 -10.41 -0.41
N VAL A 84 2.61 -9.66 -0.05
CA VAL A 84 3.56 -9.13 -1.02
C VAL A 84 4.37 -10.27 -1.63
N VAL A 85 4.51 -10.28 -2.94
CA VAL A 85 5.23 -11.32 -3.71
C VAL A 85 6.23 -10.69 -4.68
N GLY A 86 7.15 -11.50 -5.18
CA GLY A 86 8.16 -11.10 -6.14
C GLY A 86 9.03 -12.27 -6.57
N PRO A 87 10.11 -12.01 -7.32
CA PRO A 87 10.98 -13.05 -7.85
C PRO A 87 11.64 -13.89 -6.75
N GLU A 88 11.96 -15.15 -7.07
CA GLU A 88 12.69 -16.04 -6.15
C GLU A 88 14.04 -15.45 -5.75
N GLY A 89 14.38 -15.53 -4.46
CA GLY A 89 15.64 -15.05 -3.91
C GLY A 89 15.70 -13.54 -3.63
N GLU A 90 14.67 -12.78 -4.00
CA GLU A 90 14.56 -11.36 -3.63
C GLU A 90 13.83 -11.17 -2.31
N GLU A 91 14.22 -10.12 -1.59
CA GLU A 91 13.56 -9.72 -0.33
C GLU A 91 12.61 -8.53 -0.57
N ILE A 92 12.95 -7.67 -1.53
CA ILE A 92 12.23 -6.42 -1.83
C ILE A 92 12.03 -6.36 -3.33
N HIS A 93 10.78 -6.26 -3.77
CA HIS A 93 10.42 -6.13 -5.18
C HIS A 93 9.45 -4.98 -5.39
N CYS A 94 9.98 -3.85 -5.88
CA CYS A 94 9.21 -2.67 -6.22
C CYS A 94 9.68 -2.04 -7.53
N ASP A 95 8.82 -1.21 -8.13
CA ASP A 95 9.17 -0.41 -9.30
C ASP A 95 9.58 1.03 -8.93
N GLU A 96 9.80 1.87 -9.96
CA GLU A 96 10.19 3.28 -9.82
C GLU A 96 9.20 4.16 -9.03
N HIS A 97 7.97 3.68 -8.80
CA HIS A 97 6.93 4.38 -8.06
C HIS A 97 6.71 3.79 -6.66
N GLY A 98 7.54 2.83 -6.23
CA GLY A 98 7.37 2.13 -4.97
C GLY A 98 6.12 1.24 -4.93
N ARG A 99 5.60 0.83 -6.10
CA ARG A 99 4.52 -0.16 -6.19
C ARG A 99 5.08 -1.55 -5.93
N VAL A 100 4.25 -2.44 -5.40
CA VAL A 100 4.60 -3.84 -5.16
C VAL A 100 3.60 -4.77 -5.85
N LYS A 101 3.96 -6.05 -5.98
CA LYS A 101 3.03 -7.10 -6.42
C LYS A 101 2.51 -7.86 -5.21
N VAL A 102 1.29 -8.36 -5.30
CA VAL A 102 0.61 -9.05 -4.21
C VAL A 102 -0.10 -10.30 -4.70
N GLN A 103 -0.21 -11.29 -3.83
CA GLN A 103 -1.07 -12.44 -4.04
C GLN A 103 -2.24 -12.37 -3.07
N PHE A 104 -3.46 -12.52 -3.61
CA PHE A 104 -4.67 -12.60 -2.80
C PHE A 104 -4.93 -14.04 -2.36
N PRO A 105 -5.42 -14.29 -1.13
CA PRO A 105 -5.70 -15.64 -0.65
C PRO A 105 -6.76 -16.42 -1.46
N TRP A 106 -7.61 -15.72 -2.21
CA TRP A 106 -8.64 -16.31 -3.06
C TRP A 106 -8.14 -16.61 -4.48
N ASP A 107 -6.94 -16.15 -4.85
CA ASP A 107 -6.35 -16.47 -6.14
C ASP A 107 -5.79 -17.90 -6.10
N ARG A 108 -6.38 -18.77 -6.93
CA ARG A 108 -6.03 -20.20 -7.01
C ARG A 108 -5.21 -20.52 -8.26
N TYR A 109 -5.00 -19.56 -9.14
CA TYR A 109 -4.40 -19.77 -10.46
C TYR A 109 -3.03 -19.11 -10.56
N ALA A 110 -2.81 -18.00 -9.88
CA ALA A 110 -1.51 -17.35 -9.82
C ALA A 110 -0.57 -18.07 -8.86
N GLU A 111 0.65 -18.33 -9.34
CA GLU A 111 1.77 -18.68 -8.47
C GLU A 111 2.16 -17.47 -7.60
N PRO A 112 2.70 -17.68 -6.39
CA PRO A 112 3.10 -16.63 -5.46
C PRO A 112 4.41 -15.92 -5.89
N ASP A 113 4.51 -15.51 -7.15
CA ASP A 113 5.71 -14.93 -7.77
C ASP A 113 5.48 -13.53 -8.35
N ASP A 114 6.41 -13.04 -9.16
CA ASP A 114 6.31 -11.72 -9.79
C ASP A 114 5.25 -11.64 -10.90
N THR A 115 4.54 -12.71 -11.22
CA THR A 115 3.44 -12.70 -12.20
C THR A 115 2.05 -12.63 -11.54
N ALA A 116 1.98 -12.74 -10.22
CA ALA A 116 0.72 -12.91 -9.50
C ALA A 116 -0.27 -11.74 -9.64
N SER A 117 0.24 -10.52 -9.80
CA SER A 117 -0.61 -9.33 -9.94
C SER A 117 -0.01 -8.25 -10.82
N CYS A 118 -0.83 -7.25 -11.12
CA CYS A 118 -0.35 -5.95 -11.57
C CYS A 118 0.45 -5.25 -10.45
N TRP A 119 1.11 -4.14 -10.80
CA TRP A 119 1.75 -3.26 -9.83
C TRP A 119 0.70 -2.50 -9.02
N VAL A 120 0.72 -2.70 -7.69
CA VAL A 120 -0.22 -2.07 -6.76
C VAL A 120 0.47 -0.95 -5.99
N ARG A 121 -0.14 0.24 -5.99
CA ARG A 121 0.36 1.40 -5.24
C ARG A 121 0.22 1.17 -3.74
N VAL A 122 1.16 1.73 -2.98
CA VAL A 122 1.24 1.62 -1.52
C VAL A 122 1.04 3.00 -0.90
N THR A 123 0.04 3.14 -0.02
CA THR A 123 -0.11 4.35 0.79
C THR A 123 1.12 4.59 1.66
N GLN A 124 1.52 5.85 1.76
CA GLN A 124 2.57 6.31 2.66
C GLN A 124 1.97 7.21 3.73
N GLY A 125 2.63 7.31 4.89
CA GLY A 125 2.18 8.21 5.96
C GLY A 125 2.25 9.70 5.56
N TRP A 126 3.14 10.04 4.62
CA TRP A 126 3.28 11.37 4.06
C TRP A 126 3.92 11.30 2.67
N ALA A 127 3.30 11.86 1.64
CA ALA A 127 3.84 11.87 0.27
C ALA A 127 3.64 13.25 -0.38
N GLY A 128 4.74 13.98 -0.62
CA GLY A 128 4.78 15.24 -1.35
C GLY A 128 5.71 15.15 -2.57
N GLY A 129 5.79 16.21 -3.38
CA GLY A 129 6.72 16.28 -4.51
C GLY A 129 8.16 16.39 -4.02
N ASP A 130 8.90 15.29 -4.07
CA ASP A 130 10.29 15.12 -3.60
C ASP A 130 10.50 15.20 -2.07
N TYR A 131 9.45 15.01 -1.26
CA TYR A 131 9.56 14.91 0.20
C TYR A 131 8.48 13.99 0.79
N GLY A 132 8.71 13.45 2.00
CA GLY A 132 7.74 12.62 2.70
C GLY A 132 8.38 11.40 3.38
N SER A 133 7.56 10.38 3.63
CA SER A 133 8.00 9.08 4.16
C SER A 133 7.83 7.99 3.11
N ILE A 134 8.78 7.06 3.06
CA ILE A 134 8.70 5.88 2.22
C ILE A 134 9.14 4.65 3.01
N ALA A 135 8.28 3.65 3.06
CA ALA A 135 8.60 2.35 3.63
C ALA A 135 8.05 1.28 2.70
N ILE A 136 8.88 0.62 1.90
CA ILE A 136 8.40 -0.39 0.95
C ILE A 136 8.08 -1.70 1.67
N PRO A 137 6.87 -2.28 1.52
CA PRO A 137 6.56 -3.63 1.98
C PRO A 137 7.51 -4.66 1.34
N ARG A 138 8.07 -5.56 2.15
CA ARG A 138 8.95 -6.64 1.67
C ARG A 138 8.13 -7.86 1.28
N ILE A 139 8.72 -8.73 0.46
CA ILE A 139 8.10 -10.01 0.08
C ILE A 139 7.74 -10.81 1.35
N GLY A 140 6.53 -11.37 1.37
CA GLY A 140 5.94 -12.06 2.51
C GLY A 140 5.19 -11.17 3.50
N HIS A 141 5.30 -9.83 3.41
CA HIS A 141 4.53 -8.94 4.29
C HIS A 141 3.03 -9.01 3.99
N GLU A 142 2.23 -9.03 5.05
CA GLU A 142 0.77 -8.91 4.98
C GLU A 142 0.37 -7.44 4.80
N VAL A 143 -0.47 -7.17 3.81
CA VAL A 143 -0.96 -5.83 3.46
C VAL A 143 -2.48 -5.83 3.36
N ILE A 144 -3.09 -4.68 3.64
CA ILE A 144 -4.52 -4.43 3.42
C ILE A 144 -4.68 -3.71 2.08
N VAL A 145 -5.45 -4.29 1.18
CA VAL A 145 -5.74 -3.78 -0.15
C VAL A 145 -7.20 -3.31 -0.21
N SER A 146 -7.39 -2.02 -0.48
CA SER A 146 -8.67 -1.43 -0.83
C SER A 146 -8.83 -1.35 -2.35
N PHE A 147 -10.06 -1.21 -2.80
CA PHE A 147 -10.42 -1.13 -4.22
C PHE A 147 -11.10 0.22 -4.48
N LEU A 148 -10.55 1.02 -5.38
CA LEU A 148 -11.07 2.37 -5.66
C LEU A 148 -12.50 2.27 -6.21
N GLU A 149 -13.45 2.96 -5.59
CA GLU A 149 -14.89 2.85 -5.91
C GLU A 149 -15.43 1.40 -5.88
N GLY A 150 -14.79 0.52 -5.11
CA GLY A 150 -15.12 -0.91 -5.06
C GLY A 150 -14.72 -1.70 -6.31
N ASP A 151 -13.97 -1.11 -7.24
CA ASP A 151 -13.56 -1.73 -8.50
C ASP A 151 -12.44 -2.77 -8.28
N PRO A 152 -12.68 -4.08 -8.51
CA PRO A 152 -11.66 -5.12 -8.37
C PRO A 152 -10.40 -4.88 -9.23
N ASP A 153 -10.52 -4.14 -10.33
CA ASP A 153 -9.42 -3.82 -11.24
C ASP A 153 -8.56 -2.64 -10.78
N GLN A 154 -8.93 -1.98 -9.68
CA GLN A 154 -8.24 -0.80 -9.15
C GLN A 154 -7.78 -0.98 -7.69
N PRO A 155 -6.85 -1.94 -7.43
CA PRO A 155 -6.31 -2.17 -6.10
C PRO A 155 -5.39 -1.03 -5.65
N LEU A 156 -5.43 -0.75 -4.34
CA LEU A 156 -4.56 0.19 -3.63
C LEU A 156 -4.25 -0.38 -2.25
N ILE A 157 -2.97 -0.57 -1.92
CA ILE A 157 -2.58 -0.97 -0.57
C ILE A 157 -2.75 0.21 0.37
N THR A 158 -3.61 0.08 1.37
CA THR A 158 -4.00 1.15 2.31
C THR A 158 -3.51 0.93 3.73
N GLY A 159 -3.08 -0.28 4.07
CA GLY A 159 -2.64 -0.61 5.42
C GLY A 159 -1.70 -1.81 5.49
N ARG A 160 -1.18 -2.05 6.69
CA ARG A 160 -0.28 -3.16 7.02
C ARG A 160 -0.64 -3.68 8.40
N THR A 161 -0.43 -4.97 8.60
CA THR A 161 -0.79 -5.65 9.85
C THR A 161 0.31 -6.58 10.30
N TYR A 162 0.52 -6.63 11.61
CA TYR A 162 1.23 -7.74 12.23
C TYR A 162 0.27 -8.93 12.36
N ARG A 163 0.82 -10.15 12.31
CA ARG A 163 0.10 -11.42 12.44
C ARG A 163 0.94 -12.41 13.24
N ALA A 164 0.43 -13.62 13.47
CA ALA A 164 1.15 -14.64 14.26
C ALA A 164 2.55 -15.00 13.71
N VAL A 165 2.79 -14.85 12.41
CA VAL A 165 4.08 -15.13 11.76
C VAL A 165 4.95 -13.88 11.62
N ASN A 166 4.34 -12.69 11.47
CA ASN A 166 5.04 -11.41 11.40
C ASN A 166 4.65 -10.62 12.65
N THR A 167 5.38 -10.80 13.73
CA THR A 167 5.07 -10.21 15.04
C THR A 167 5.65 -8.80 15.19
N ALA A 168 5.11 -8.03 16.13
CA ALA A 168 5.65 -6.73 16.48
C ALA A 168 7.13 -6.84 16.94
N PRO A 169 7.95 -5.77 16.81
CA PRO A 169 9.38 -5.78 17.15
C PRO A 169 9.70 -6.07 18.62
N TYR A 170 8.71 -5.87 19.50
CA TYR A 170 8.77 -6.16 20.92
C TYR A 170 7.54 -6.99 21.32
N GLN A 171 7.70 -7.86 22.30
CA GLN A 171 6.62 -8.72 22.78
C GLN A 171 5.48 -7.89 23.39
N LEU A 172 4.26 -8.19 22.95
CA LEU A 172 3.03 -7.60 23.49
C LEU A 172 2.24 -8.68 24.27
N PRO A 173 1.54 -8.30 25.36
CA PRO A 173 1.27 -6.93 25.83
C PRO A 173 2.33 -6.35 26.80
N GLU A 174 3.45 -7.05 27.03
CA GLU A 174 4.49 -6.66 27.99
C GLU A 174 5.03 -5.24 27.71
N HIS A 175 5.35 -4.92 26.45
CA HIS A 175 5.92 -3.64 26.06
C HIS A 175 4.91 -2.70 25.37
N LYS A 176 3.68 -2.65 25.88
CA LYS A 176 2.56 -1.86 25.30
C LYS A 176 2.76 -0.34 25.32
N THR A 177 3.70 0.17 26.13
CA THR A 177 4.05 1.59 26.26
C THR A 177 5.15 2.03 25.29
N ARG A 178 5.67 1.11 24.46
CA ARG A 178 6.72 1.42 23.50
C ARG A 178 6.15 1.84 22.14
N THR A 179 6.64 2.97 21.64
CA THR A 179 6.45 3.40 20.24
C THR A 179 7.76 3.21 19.48
N VAL A 180 7.72 2.54 18.32
CA VAL A 180 8.93 2.05 17.64
C VAL A 180 8.87 2.27 16.13
N LEU A 181 9.96 2.82 15.59
CA LEU A 181 10.29 2.76 14.17
C LEU A 181 11.58 1.94 14.01
N ARG A 182 11.44 0.63 13.74
CA ARG A 182 12.55 -0.30 13.49
C ARG A 182 12.59 -0.66 12.00
N THR A 183 13.79 -0.57 11.42
CA THR A 183 14.11 -1.06 10.06
C THR A 183 14.91 -2.35 10.14
N GLN A 184 15.05 -3.09 9.04
CA GLN A 184 15.89 -4.29 9.00
C GLN A 184 16.95 -4.12 7.93
N SER A 185 18.20 -4.49 8.23
CA SER A 185 19.26 -4.56 7.23
C SER A 185 18.83 -5.45 6.05
N HIS A 186 19.03 -5.00 4.82
CA HIS A 186 18.80 -5.83 3.63
C HIS A 186 20.05 -6.67 3.35
N LYS A 187 19.89 -7.97 3.10
CA LYS A 187 21.01 -8.90 2.82
C LYS A 187 22.08 -8.95 3.93
N ALA A 188 21.73 -8.56 5.15
CA ALA A 188 22.59 -8.63 6.33
C ALA A 188 21.73 -8.71 7.59
N GLU A 189 22.33 -9.09 8.71
CA GLU A 189 21.67 -9.05 10.01
C GLU A 189 21.72 -7.62 10.61
N GLY A 190 20.78 -7.33 11.52
CA GLY A 190 20.75 -6.07 12.25
C GLY A 190 19.62 -5.10 11.85
N PHE A 191 19.57 -3.97 12.53
CA PHE A 191 18.47 -3.01 12.43
C PHE A 191 18.88 -1.60 12.82
N ASN A 192 18.23 -0.59 12.24
CA ASN A 192 18.21 0.77 12.79
C ASN A 192 16.90 0.97 13.54
N GLU A 193 16.92 1.71 14.64
CA GLU A 193 15.72 1.96 15.45
C GLU A 193 15.69 3.36 16.06
N LEU A 194 14.50 3.95 16.01
CA LEU A 194 14.08 5.01 16.93
C LEU A 194 12.95 4.45 17.81
N ARG A 195 13.16 4.46 19.12
CA ARG A 195 12.20 3.97 20.12
C ARG A 195 11.91 5.02 21.18
N PHE A 196 10.64 5.10 21.57
CA PHE A 196 10.15 5.84 22.72
C PHE A 196 9.57 4.84 23.73
N GLU A 197 9.96 4.96 24.99
CA GLU A 197 9.35 4.32 26.15
C GLU A 197 8.60 5.39 26.94
N ASP A 198 7.32 5.16 27.19
CA ASP A 198 6.40 6.10 27.85
C ASP A 198 5.97 5.61 29.25
N GLU A 199 6.55 4.52 29.77
CA GLU A 199 6.29 4.07 31.14
C GLU A 199 6.82 5.08 32.16
N ALA A 200 5.98 5.43 33.14
CA ALA A 200 6.26 6.52 34.06
C ALA A 200 7.46 6.21 34.98
N GLY A 201 8.46 7.09 34.97
CA GLY A 201 9.71 6.92 35.71
C GLY A 201 10.76 6.06 34.99
N GLU A 202 10.42 5.52 33.82
CA GLU A 202 11.33 4.76 32.94
C GLU A 202 11.36 5.34 31.52
N GLU A 203 10.92 6.59 31.35
CA GLU A 203 10.80 7.23 30.04
C GLU A 203 12.16 7.28 29.33
N GLN A 204 12.18 6.90 28.05
CA GLN A 204 13.42 6.82 27.29
C GLN A 204 13.20 7.03 25.80
N ILE A 205 14.11 7.81 25.20
CA ILE A 205 14.34 7.79 23.75
C ILE A 205 15.60 6.97 23.48
N TRP A 206 15.50 5.96 22.63
CA TRP A 206 16.65 5.16 22.19
C TRP A 206 16.81 5.28 20.67
N LEU A 207 18.02 5.69 20.26
CA LEU A 207 18.42 5.78 18.86
C LEU A 207 19.55 4.77 18.63
N HIS A 208 19.32 3.84 17.69
CA HIS A 208 20.29 2.83 17.29
C HIS A 208 20.58 2.93 15.80
N ALA A 209 21.85 3.12 15.47
CA ALA A 209 22.36 3.01 14.11
C ALA A 209 23.14 1.70 13.97
N GLN A 210 22.78 0.87 12.99
CA GLN A 210 23.44 -0.42 12.76
C GLN A 210 24.90 -0.27 12.34
N LYS A 211 25.26 0.87 11.72
CA LYS A 211 26.60 1.13 11.20
C LYS A 211 27.03 2.57 11.45
N ASP A 212 26.69 3.48 10.53
CA ASP A 212 27.12 4.87 10.56
C ASP A 212 25.94 5.76 11.02
N LEU A 213 26.19 6.74 11.90
CA LEU A 213 25.24 7.77 12.30
C LEU A 213 25.82 9.14 11.93
N GLU A 214 25.22 9.79 10.94
CA GLU A 214 25.59 11.14 10.51
C GLU A 214 24.56 12.15 11.02
N LEU A 215 25.04 13.23 11.64
CA LEU A 215 24.21 14.35 12.09
C LEU A 215 24.75 15.65 11.51
N LEU A 216 24.09 16.15 10.46
CA LEU A 216 24.39 17.45 9.86
C LEU A 216 23.41 18.50 10.38
N THR A 217 23.92 19.57 10.98
CA THR A 217 23.13 20.73 11.42
C THR A 217 23.62 21.96 10.68
N LEU A 218 22.73 22.62 9.92
CA LEU A 218 23.12 23.74 9.05
C LEU A 218 23.25 25.08 9.78
N ASN A 219 22.73 25.18 11.00
CA ASN A 219 22.78 26.39 11.80
C ASN A 219 23.27 26.06 13.21
N ASP A 220 22.37 25.90 14.18
CA ASP A 220 22.72 25.71 15.59
C ASP A 220 22.27 24.35 16.11
N ARG A 221 23.15 23.65 16.84
CA ARG A 221 22.79 22.52 17.70
C ARG A 221 22.85 22.97 19.15
N ILE A 222 21.77 22.74 19.89
CA ILE A 222 21.67 23.01 21.32
C ILE A 222 21.40 21.70 22.04
N GLU A 223 22.12 21.43 23.12
CA GLU A 223 21.96 20.23 23.94
C GLU A 223 22.00 20.61 25.42
N GLU A 224 20.93 20.27 26.16
CA GLU A 224 20.84 20.46 27.61
C GLU A 224 20.65 19.10 28.27
N ILE A 225 21.61 18.70 29.12
CA ILE A 225 21.49 17.51 29.96
C ILE A 225 21.37 17.97 31.41
N ARG A 226 20.23 17.68 32.04
CA ARG A 226 19.92 18.14 33.40
C ARG A 226 20.54 17.30 34.52
N ASN A 227 20.93 16.07 34.20
CA ASN A 227 21.61 15.19 35.14
C ASN A 227 23.02 14.88 34.64
N ASP A 228 23.24 13.71 34.02
CA ASP A 228 24.56 13.24 33.64
C ASP A 228 24.63 12.92 32.14
N SER A 229 25.77 13.23 31.51
CA SER A 229 26.09 12.84 30.14
C SER A 229 27.28 11.88 30.13
N PHE A 230 27.12 10.73 29.49
CA PHE A 230 28.18 9.73 29.33
C PHE A 230 28.47 9.51 27.85
N LEU A 231 29.73 9.67 27.46
CA LEU A 231 30.21 9.41 26.11
C LEU A 231 31.37 8.41 26.15
N LYS A 232 31.20 7.32 25.41
CA LYS A 232 32.27 6.34 25.16
C LYS A 232 32.57 6.26 23.67
N VAL A 233 33.82 6.54 23.31
CA VAL A 233 34.35 6.36 21.96
C VAL A 233 35.42 5.27 22.05
N ASN A 234 35.24 4.18 21.30
CA ASN A 234 36.15 3.02 21.39
C ASN A 234 37.44 3.20 20.58
N ASN A 235 37.39 4.02 19.53
CA ASN A 235 38.54 4.34 18.70
C ASN A 235 38.85 5.85 18.85
N ASP A 236 38.89 6.59 17.76
CA ASP A 236 39.30 7.99 17.78
C ASP A 236 38.10 8.95 17.87
N ARG A 237 38.28 10.03 18.64
CA ARG A 237 37.44 11.23 18.58
C ARG A 237 38.26 12.38 17.99
N ILE A 238 37.80 12.91 16.87
CA ILE A 238 38.37 14.11 16.24
C ILE A 238 37.36 15.25 16.41
N SER A 239 37.85 16.44 16.75
CA SER A 239 37.04 17.65 16.91
C SER A 239 37.77 18.80 16.24
N GLU A 240 37.05 19.56 15.41
CA GLU A 240 37.54 20.77 14.75
C GLU A 240 36.54 21.89 15.05
N ILE A 241 37.06 23.01 15.53
CA ILE A 241 36.28 24.19 15.93
C ILE A 241 37.00 25.39 15.31
N ASP A 242 36.37 26.00 14.31
CA ASP A 242 37.01 27.04 13.48
C ASP A 242 37.20 28.37 14.22
N ASN A 243 36.37 28.63 15.23
CA ASN A 243 36.43 29.85 16.03
C ASN A 243 36.76 29.52 17.50
N ASP A 244 35.83 29.73 18.42
CA ASP A 244 36.08 29.64 19.84
C ASP A 244 35.43 28.40 20.47
N ASP A 245 36.20 27.67 21.27
CA ASP A 245 35.70 26.65 22.19
C ASP A 245 35.71 27.19 23.63
N HIS A 246 34.54 27.36 24.23
CA HIS A 246 34.38 27.81 25.60
C HIS A 246 33.86 26.67 26.47
N HIS A 247 34.72 26.18 27.37
CA HIS A 247 34.37 25.14 28.32
C HIS A 247 34.46 25.65 29.76
N THR A 248 33.34 25.62 30.48
CA THR A 248 33.27 26.02 31.90
C THR A 248 32.84 24.85 32.76
N VAL A 249 33.61 24.56 33.81
CA VAL A 249 33.31 23.54 34.82
C VAL A 249 33.22 24.22 36.17
N HIS A 250 32.04 24.18 36.80
CA HIS A 250 31.84 24.80 38.13
C HIS A 250 32.43 23.97 39.27
N GLY A 251 32.49 22.65 39.10
CA GLY A 251 33.09 21.72 40.03
C GLY A 251 34.53 21.39 39.66
N ASN A 252 34.85 20.09 39.66
CA ASN A 252 36.19 19.61 39.32
C ASN A 252 36.22 19.08 37.88
N ARG A 253 37.31 19.37 37.17
CA ARG A 253 37.67 18.70 35.91
C ARG A 253 38.79 17.71 36.20
N PHE A 254 38.53 16.43 35.95
CA PHE A 254 39.53 15.38 36.03
C PHE A 254 39.83 14.87 34.63
N GLU A 255 41.11 14.83 34.28
CA GLU A 255 41.57 14.28 33.01
C GLU A 255 42.62 13.22 33.27
N HIS A 256 42.54 12.12 32.54
CA HIS A 256 43.53 11.07 32.56
C HIS A 256 43.90 10.72 31.12
N THR A 257 45.18 10.77 30.80
CA THR A 257 45.74 10.39 29.51
C THR A 257 46.86 9.39 29.77
N GLU A 258 46.70 8.15 29.32
CA GLU A 258 47.76 7.13 29.42
C GLU A 258 48.90 7.40 28.42
N GLY A 259 48.56 7.96 27.26
CA GLY A 259 49.50 8.29 26.19
C GLY A 259 50.13 9.68 26.33
N GLN A 260 50.52 10.26 25.19
CA GLN A 260 51.11 11.59 25.14
C GLN A 260 50.07 12.68 24.90
N GLN A 261 50.14 13.74 25.68
CA GLN A 261 49.41 14.99 25.42
C GLN A 261 50.39 16.00 24.79
N HIS A 262 50.09 16.46 23.57
CA HIS A 262 50.88 17.47 22.86
C HIS A 262 50.11 18.80 22.79
N PRO A 263 50.24 19.67 23.80
CA PRO A 263 49.69 21.02 23.69
C PRO A 263 50.56 21.85 22.74
N HIS A 264 50.02 22.26 21.59
CA HIS A 264 50.72 23.20 20.73
C HIS A 264 50.43 24.64 21.21
N GLY A 265 51.21 25.11 22.19
CA GLY A 265 51.10 26.46 22.72
C GLY A 265 51.98 27.46 21.97
N ALA A 266 51.37 28.46 21.33
CA ALA A 266 52.03 29.70 20.98
C ALA A 266 52.51 30.41 22.26
N ARG A 267 53.82 30.48 22.44
CA ARG A 267 54.46 31.26 23.50
C ARG A 267 54.26 32.74 23.25
N HIS A 268 53.52 33.45 24.11
CA HIS A 268 53.76 34.88 24.35
C HIS A 268 53.52 35.23 25.82
N ALA A 269 54.58 35.07 26.63
CA ALA A 269 54.70 35.74 27.92
C ALA A 269 55.76 36.84 27.79
N ALA A 270 55.34 38.08 27.54
CA ALA A 270 56.21 39.25 27.69
C ALA A 270 56.22 39.65 29.17
N TYR A 271 57.10 39.04 29.97
CA TYR A 271 57.39 39.48 31.32
C TYR A 271 58.34 40.69 31.26
N GLN A 272 57.81 41.91 31.21
CA GLN A 272 58.63 43.12 31.40
C GLN A 272 59.00 43.27 32.89
N ARG A 273 60.20 42.83 33.26
CA ARG A 273 60.86 43.31 34.49
C ARG A 273 61.17 44.80 34.33
N ARG A 274 60.68 45.65 35.24
CA ARG A 274 61.26 46.98 35.46
C ARG A 274 62.47 46.85 36.40
N PRO A 275 63.66 47.36 36.04
CA PRO A 275 64.77 47.46 36.97
C PRO A 275 64.55 48.62 37.95
N GLY A 276 64.99 48.43 39.19
CA GLY A 276 64.87 49.44 40.25
C GLY A 276 65.70 50.70 39.99
N LEU A 277 65.36 51.76 40.72
CA LEU A 277 66.29 52.84 41.02
C LEU A 277 66.40 52.99 42.53
N ALA A 278 67.64 52.89 43.00
CA ALA A 278 68.07 53.29 44.32
C ALA A 278 68.24 54.82 44.38
N LYS A 279 67.58 55.46 45.35
CA LYS A 279 68.11 56.36 46.39
C LYS A 279 66.97 57.14 47.01
#